data_AF-A0A067GW48-F1
#
_entry.id   AF-A0A067GW48-F1
#
_cell.length_a   1.000
_cell.length_b   1.000
_cell.length_c   1.000
_cell.angle_alpha   90.00
_cell.angle_beta   90.00
_cell.angle_gamma   90.00
#
_symmetry.space_group_name_H-M   'P 1'
#
loop_
_entity.id
_entity.type
_entity.pdbx_description
1 polymer ?
#
loop_
_entity_poly.entity_id
_entity_poly.type
_entity_poly.pdbx_seq_one_letter_code
_entity_poly.pdbx_strand_id
1 'polypeptide(L)'
;MPVKAAQTSFRDRTFEFQSVAERLRKTVSSQNGPSSSSKADEQRSAVTLQSEFNRRASKIGLGIHHTSQKLAKLAKLAKRTSVFDDPTMEIQELTAVIKQDITALNSAVVDLQLVSNSRNDGISSDTTSHSTTVVDDLKNRLMSATKEFKEVLTMRTENLKVHESRRQLFSSTASKDSANPFVRQRPLATRSAAASTSSSPPPWANGSPSSSQLFPRKQDGESQPLLQQQQHHQQQQHHQQQQQQQMVPLQDSYMQSRAEALQNVESTIHELGNIFNQLATLVSQQGEIAIRIDENMDDTMANVEGAQGALLKYLNSISSNRWLMIKIFFVLIFFLMIFLFFVA
;
A
#
# COMPACT_ATOMS: atom_id res chain seq x y z
N MET A 1 -16.86 25.54 -37.19
CA MET A 1 -17.52 26.36 -36.15
C MET A 1 -16.82 26.08 -34.83
N PRO A 2 -16.00 26.99 -34.28
CA PRO A 2 -15.38 26.78 -32.97
C PRO A 2 -16.41 27.00 -31.85
N VAL A 3 -16.50 26.03 -30.94
CA VAL A 3 -17.38 26.08 -29.76
C VAL A 3 -16.76 27.05 -28.75
N LYS A 4 -17.46 28.17 -28.52
CA LYS A 4 -17.07 29.18 -27.53
C LYS A 4 -17.35 28.62 -26.14
N ALA A 5 -16.30 28.32 -25.38
CA ALA A 5 -16.43 27.90 -23.98
C ALA A 5 -17.13 29.02 -23.18
N ALA A 6 -18.28 28.71 -22.58
CA ALA A 6 -18.96 29.61 -21.67
C ALA A 6 -18.08 29.81 -20.43
N GLN A 7 -17.55 31.02 -20.26
CA GLN A 7 -16.87 31.42 -19.04
C GLN A 7 -17.90 31.46 -17.90
N THR A 8 -17.97 30.41 -17.09
CA THR A 8 -18.64 30.46 -15.80
C THR A 8 -17.85 31.44 -14.93
N SER A 9 -18.38 32.65 -14.76
CA SER A 9 -17.85 33.63 -13.81
C SER A 9 -17.96 33.04 -12.40
N PHE A 10 -16.87 32.48 -11.89
CA PHE A 10 -16.74 32.14 -10.47
C PHE A 10 -16.76 33.44 -9.66
N ARG A 11 -17.96 33.91 -9.30
CA ARG A 11 -18.14 35.07 -8.44
C ARG A 11 -18.07 34.57 -7.00
N ASP A 12 -16.99 34.93 -6.31
CA ASP A 12 -16.81 34.61 -4.90
C ASP A 12 -17.86 35.37 -4.06
N ARG A 13 -18.88 34.64 -3.58
CA ARG A 13 -19.96 35.16 -2.73
C ARG A 13 -19.73 34.90 -1.25
N THR A 14 -18.52 34.48 -0.86
CA THR A 14 -18.17 34.16 0.53
C THR A 14 -18.39 35.36 1.44
N PHE A 15 -18.10 36.59 0.97
CA PHE A 15 -18.33 37.81 1.72
C PHE A 15 -19.82 38.11 1.97
N GLU A 16 -20.68 37.87 0.97
CA GLU A 16 -22.13 38.03 1.13
C GLU A 16 -22.67 37.05 2.17
N PHE A 17 -22.24 35.78 2.10
CA PHE A 17 -22.59 34.75 3.07
C PHE A 17 -22.15 35.12 4.49
N GLN A 18 -20.89 35.53 4.68
CA GLN A 18 -20.37 35.96 5.99
C GLN A 18 -21.17 37.14 6.57
N SER A 19 -21.51 38.12 5.73
CA SER A 19 -22.29 39.29 6.17
C SER A 19 -23.72 38.92 6.62
N VAL A 20 -24.34 37.92 5.98
CA VAL A 20 -25.66 37.40 6.36
C VAL A 20 -25.57 36.56 7.64
N ALA A 21 -24.53 35.73 7.77
CA ALA A 21 -24.29 34.92 8.97
C ALA A 21 -24.04 35.79 10.21
N GLU A 22 -23.25 36.86 10.09
CA GLU A 22 -23.03 37.81 11.20
C GLU A 22 -24.31 38.55 11.60
N ARG A 23 -25.14 38.96 10.63
CA ARG A 23 -26.44 39.57 10.91
C ARG A 23 -27.33 38.60 11.69
N LEU A 24 -27.42 37.34 11.27
CA LEU A 24 -28.22 36.32 11.94
C LEU A 24 -27.71 36.03 13.37
N ARG A 25 -26.39 35.91 13.55
CA ARG A 25 -25.77 35.74 14.87
C ARG A 25 -26.11 36.90 15.80
N LYS A 26 -26.15 38.13 15.30
CA LYS A 26 -26.49 39.32 16.07
C LYS A 26 -27.97 39.35 16.47
N THR A 27 -28.87 38.86 15.62
CA THR A 27 -30.31 38.71 15.95
C THR A 27 -30.55 37.63 17.00
N VAL A 28 -29.89 36.46 16.87
CA VAL A 28 -30.04 35.34 17.81
C VAL A 28 -29.45 35.69 19.19
N SER A 29 -28.32 36.40 19.23
CA SER A 29 -27.70 36.83 20.49
C SER A 29 -28.55 37.86 21.26
N SER A 30 -29.49 38.53 20.58
CA SER A 30 -30.34 39.55 21.19
C SER A 30 -31.69 39.01 21.71
N GLN A 31 -31.99 37.71 21.49
CA GLN A 31 -33.25 37.07 21.92
C GLN A 31 -33.10 36.05 23.06
N ASN A 32 -31.88 35.66 23.46
CA ASN A 32 -31.69 34.67 24.53
C ASN A 32 -31.60 35.33 25.91
N GLY A 33 -32.73 35.37 26.63
CA GLY A 33 -32.75 35.39 28.09
C GLY A 33 -32.21 34.08 28.70
N PRO A 34 -31.87 34.05 30.00
CA PRO A 34 -31.16 32.94 30.62
C PRO A 34 -32.11 31.78 30.94
N SER A 35 -32.36 30.91 29.96
CA SER A 35 -33.07 29.64 30.20
C SER A 35 -32.76 28.59 29.14
N SER A 36 -31.78 27.72 29.41
CA SER A 36 -31.70 26.29 29.01
C SER A 36 -30.25 25.78 29.03
N SER A 37 -29.71 25.53 30.23
CA SER A 37 -28.38 24.90 30.39
C SER A 37 -28.35 23.41 30.02
N SER A 38 -29.49 22.74 29.83
CA SER A 38 -29.54 21.29 29.59
C SER A 38 -29.36 20.84 28.13
N LYS A 39 -29.66 21.69 27.13
CA LYS A 39 -29.47 21.33 25.71
C LYS A 39 -28.05 21.55 25.20
N ALA A 40 -27.27 22.39 25.88
CA ALA A 40 -25.89 22.70 25.50
C ALA A 40 -24.93 21.52 25.77
N ASP A 41 -25.14 20.76 26.86
CA ASP A 41 -24.26 19.65 27.24
C ASP A 41 -24.45 18.40 26.35
N GLU A 42 -25.67 18.12 25.90
CA GLU A 42 -25.98 17.00 25.02
C GLU A 42 -25.41 17.21 23.60
N GLN A 43 -25.51 18.44 23.09
CA GLN A 43 -24.96 18.81 21.79
C GLN A 43 -23.42 18.88 21.80
N ARG A 44 -22.81 19.26 22.93
CA ARG A 44 -21.36 19.23 23.12
C ARG A 44 -20.83 17.79 23.16
N SER A 45 -21.56 16.88 23.78
CA SER A 45 -21.23 15.45 23.84
C SER A 45 -21.24 14.80 22.45
N ALA A 46 -22.26 15.08 21.63
CA ALA A 46 -22.34 14.56 20.25
C ALA A 46 -21.17 15.04 19.34
N VAL A 47 -20.74 16.29 19.51
CA VAL A 47 -19.59 16.86 18.78
C VAL A 47 -18.28 16.22 19.24
N THR A 48 -18.09 16.00 20.55
CA THR A 48 -16.90 15.31 21.06
C THR A 48 -16.80 13.87 20.56
N LEU A 49 -17.91 13.14 20.51
CA LEU A 49 -17.95 11.77 19.98
C LEU A 49 -17.66 11.72 18.48
N GLN A 50 -18.10 12.72 17.71
CA GLN A 50 -17.80 12.80 16.27
C GLN A 50 -16.32 13.15 16.03
N SER A 51 -15.76 14.03 16.85
CA SER A 51 -14.33 14.34 16.82
C SER A 51 -13.48 13.11 17.12
N GLU A 52 -13.88 12.30 18.11
CA GLU A 52 -13.20 11.05 18.45
C GLU A 52 -13.29 10.01 17.33
N PHE A 53 -14.46 9.84 16.70
CA PHE A 53 -14.61 8.98 15.51
C PHE A 53 -13.66 9.43 14.39
N ASN A 54 -13.71 10.72 14.01
CA ASN A 54 -12.89 11.27 12.95
C ASN A 54 -11.38 11.13 13.24
N ARG A 55 -10.98 11.32 14.50
CA ARG A 55 -9.59 11.16 14.94
C ARG A 55 -9.12 9.71 14.80
N ARG A 56 -9.96 8.74 15.20
CA ARG A 56 -9.66 7.31 15.04
C ARG A 56 -9.60 6.92 13.57
N ALA A 57 -10.59 7.33 12.77
CA ALA A 57 -10.63 7.09 11.32
C ALA A 57 -9.38 7.66 10.61
N SER A 58 -8.98 8.89 10.95
CA SER A 58 -7.77 9.52 10.42
C SER A 58 -6.50 8.74 10.77
N LYS A 59 -6.37 8.31 12.04
CA LYS A 59 -5.23 7.48 12.48
C LYS A 59 -5.15 6.16 11.73
N ILE A 60 -6.29 5.50 11.51
CA ILE A 60 -6.36 4.26 10.74
C ILE A 60 -5.96 4.51 9.29
N GLY A 61 -6.52 5.55 8.65
CA GLY A 61 -6.20 5.90 7.26
C GLY A 61 -4.71 6.20 7.05
N LEU A 62 -4.08 6.91 8.00
CA LEU A 62 -2.64 7.17 7.98
C LEU A 62 -1.82 5.90 8.21
N GLY A 63 -2.26 5.03 9.13
CA GLY A 63 -1.65 3.73 9.35
C GLY A 63 -1.68 2.84 8.10
N ILE A 64 -2.83 2.74 7.43
CA ILE A 64 -2.97 2.01 6.16
C ILE A 64 -1.97 2.56 5.12
N HIS A 65 -1.87 3.89 4.99
CA HIS A 65 -0.94 4.50 4.05
C HIS A 65 0.53 4.14 4.33
N HIS A 66 0.95 4.23 5.59
CA HIS A 66 2.30 3.82 5.99
C HIS A 66 2.55 2.33 5.71
N THR A 67 1.59 1.47 6.01
CA THR A 67 1.67 0.04 5.70
C THR A 67 1.82 -0.20 4.20
N SER A 68 1.03 0.47 3.36
CA SER A 68 1.15 0.39 1.89
C SER A 68 2.54 0.85 1.39
N GLN A 69 3.15 1.88 2.00
CA GLN A 69 4.51 2.29 1.65
C GLN A 69 5.55 1.21 1.99
N LYS A 70 5.48 0.61 3.18
CA LYS A 70 6.34 -0.51 3.58
C LYS A 70 6.16 -1.70 2.64
N LEU A 71 4.92 -1.98 2.25
CA LEU A 71 4.56 -3.04 1.33
C LEU A 71 5.13 -2.80 -0.07
N ALA A 72 5.08 -1.56 -0.59
CA ALA A 72 5.74 -1.22 -1.84
C ALA A 72 7.26 -1.43 -1.79
N LYS A 73 7.90 -1.17 -0.64
CA LYS A 73 9.33 -1.50 -0.42
C LYS A 73 9.55 -3.02 -0.40
N LEU A 74 8.73 -3.75 0.34
CA LEU A 74 8.77 -5.21 0.37
C LEU A 74 8.59 -5.83 -1.03
N ALA A 75 7.67 -5.30 -1.84
CA ALA A 75 7.44 -5.73 -3.21
C ALA A 75 8.68 -5.56 -4.08
N LYS A 76 9.41 -4.45 -3.94
CA LYS A 76 10.69 -4.22 -4.63
C LYS A 76 11.75 -5.23 -4.21
N LEU A 77 11.84 -5.55 -2.92
CA LEU A 77 12.79 -6.53 -2.39
C LEU A 77 12.43 -7.96 -2.80
N ALA A 78 11.15 -8.31 -2.79
CA ALA A 78 10.65 -9.61 -3.23
C ALA A 78 10.91 -9.87 -4.72
N LYS A 79 10.94 -8.82 -5.54
CA LYS A 79 11.31 -8.87 -6.97
C LYS A 79 12.82 -8.97 -7.20
N ARG A 80 13.66 -8.54 -6.26
CA ARG A 80 15.12 -8.68 -6.36
C ARG A 80 15.52 -10.13 -6.07
N THR A 81 15.77 -10.89 -7.13
CA THR A 81 16.19 -12.29 -7.08
C THR A 81 17.71 -12.42 -7.32
N SER A 82 18.52 -11.93 -6.38
CA SER A 82 19.98 -12.12 -6.43
C SER A 82 20.40 -13.37 -5.65
N VAL A 83 21.41 -14.09 -6.16
CA VAL A 83 21.99 -15.27 -5.49
C VAL A 83 23.02 -14.87 -4.44
N PHE A 84 23.70 -13.75 -4.68
CA PHE A 84 24.86 -13.31 -3.90
C PHE A 84 24.50 -12.27 -2.84
N ASP A 85 23.30 -11.70 -2.93
CA ASP A 85 22.78 -10.66 -2.05
C ASP A 85 21.29 -10.94 -1.82
N ASP A 86 20.98 -11.93 -0.98
CA ASP A 86 19.60 -12.30 -0.64
C ASP A 86 19.09 -11.41 0.50
N PRO A 87 18.12 -10.51 0.26
CA PRO A 87 17.55 -9.63 1.28
C PRO A 87 16.60 -10.37 2.25
N THR A 88 16.93 -11.61 2.65
CA THR A 88 16.05 -12.44 3.50
C THR A 88 15.74 -11.79 4.84
N MET A 89 16.73 -11.20 5.52
CA MET A 89 16.50 -10.54 6.81
C MET A 89 15.62 -9.29 6.68
N GLU A 90 15.90 -8.41 5.72
CA GLU A 90 15.10 -7.18 5.52
C GLU A 90 13.64 -7.52 5.16
N ILE A 91 13.44 -8.57 4.37
CA ILE A 91 12.11 -9.04 4.02
C ILE A 91 11.40 -9.66 5.22
N GLN A 92 12.07 -10.46 6.03
CA GLN A 92 11.49 -11.00 7.27
C GLN A 92 11.06 -9.88 8.22
N GLU A 93 11.92 -8.87 8.43
CA GLU A 93 11.62 -7.72 9.27
C GLU A 93 10.41 -6.94 8.74
N LEU A 94 10.41 -6.59 7.45
CA LEU A 94 9.28 -5.89 6.83
C LEU A 94 8.00 -6.72 6.88
N THR A 95 8.09 -8.04 6.68
CA THR A 95 6.94 -8.96 6.77
C THR A 95 6.36 -8.96 8.18
N ALA A 96 7.20 -9.03 9.21
CA ALA A 96 6.76 -9.02 10.60
C ALA A 96 6.10 -7.68 10.97
N VAL A 97 6.70 -6.56 10.57
CA VAL A 97 6.16 -5.21 10.81
C VAL A 97 4.84 -5.00 10.08
N ILE A 98 4.75 -5.35 8.80
CA ILE A 98 3.51 -5.20 8.02
C ILE A 98 2.41 -6.11 8.57
N LYS A 99 2.73 -7.33 8.97
CA LYS A 99 1.80 -8.24 9.65
C LYS A 99 1.23 -7.58 10.91
N GLN A 100 2.10 -7.08 11.79
CA GLN A 100 1.68 -6.40 13.01
C GLN A 100 0.79 -5.19 12.71
N ASP A 101 1.18 -4.37 11.73
CA ASP A 101 0.41 -3.19 11.32
C ASP A 101 -0.99 -3.59 10.80
N ILE A 102 -1.09 -4.60 9.92
CA ILE A 102 -2.37 -5.07 9.37
C ILE A 102 -3.27 -5.62 10.47
N THR A 103 -2.74 -6.42 11.39
CA THR A 103 -3.52 -6.97 12.51
C THR A 103 -4.04 -5.87 13.43
N ALA A 104 -3.20 -4.89 13.75
CA ALA A 104 -3.60 -3.73 14.56
C ALA A 104 -4.64 -2.85 13.84
N LEU A 105 -4.47 -2.64 12.53
CA LEU A 105 -5.42 -1.88 11.70
C LEU A 105 -6.77 -2.60 11.59
N ASN A 106 -6.77 -3.93 11.42
CA ASN A 106 -7.99 -4.73 11.38
C ASN A 106 -8.78 -4.59 12.68
N SER A 107 -8.12 -4.75 13.83
CA SER A 107 -8.76 -4.53 15.14
C SER A 107 -9.32 -3.11 15.26
N ALA A 108 -8.56 -2.09 14.87
CA ALA A 108 -8.99 -0.70 14.95
C ALA A 108 -10.19 -0.39 14.03
N VAL A 109 -10.27 -1.01 12.86
CA VAL A 109 -11.41 -0.88 11.94
C VAL A 109 -12.66 -1.56 12.51
N VAL A 110 -12.53 -2.74 13.11
CA VAL A 110 -13.63 -3.43 13.80
C VAL A 110 -14.14 -2.59 14.98
N ASP A 111 -13.24 -2.05 15.80
CA ASP A 111 -13.59 -1.16 16.90
C ASP A 111 -14.31 0.11 16.42
N LEU A 112 -13.83 0.70 15.30
CA LEU A 112 -14.45 1.88 14.70
C LEU A 112 -15.86 1.57 14.19
N GLN A 113 -16.08 0.38 13.62
CA GLN A 113 -17.41 -0.09 13.20
C GLN A 113 -18.36 -0.25 14.38
N LEU A 114 -17.91 -0.79 15.51
CA LEU A 114 -18.73 -0.90 16.73
C LEU A 114 -19.19 0.48 17.21
N VAL A 115 -18.30 1.47 17.20
CA VAL A 115 -18.63 2.87 17.55
C VAL A 115 -19.65 3.45 16.56
N SER A 116 -19.48 3.21 15.26
CA SER A 116 -20.43 3.65 14.23
C SER A 116 -21.81 3.03 14.43
N ASN A 117 -21.89 1.72 14.70
CA ASN A 117 -23.15 1.00 14.89
C ASN A 117 -23.87 1.45 16.16
N SER A 118 -23.14 1.72 17.25
CA SER A 118 -23.73 2.22 18.50
C SER A 118 -24.38 3.61 18.36
N ARG A 119 -24.01 4.36 17.32
CA ARG A 119 -24.48 5.72 17.07
C ARG A 119 -25.74 5.78 16.20
N ASN A 120 -26.14 4.67 15.60
CA ASN A 120 -27.28 4.59 14.68
C ASN A 120 -28.65 4.84 15.35
N ASP A 121 -28.75 4.78 16.69
CA ASP A 121 -30.03 4.78 17.42
C ASP A 121 -30.59 6.16 17.81
N GLY A 122 -29.92 7.29 17.50
CA GLY A 122 -30.44 8.59 17.96
C GLY A 122 -29.86 9.87 17.37
N ILE A 123 -29.02 9.80 16.33
CA ILE A 123 -28.33 10.95 15.75
C ILE A 123 -28.66 11.09 14.25
N SER A 124 -28.70 12.34 13.76
CA SER A 124 -28.97 12.74 12.37
C SER A 124 -28.43 11.76 11.32
N SER A 125 -29.31 11.33 10.40
CA SER A 125 -29.05 10.39 9.30
C SER A 125 -27.72 10.62 8.59
N ASP A 126 -27.42 11.90 8.29
CA ASP A 126 -26.28 12.30 7.49
C ASP A 126 -24.94 11.95 8.14
N THR A 127 -24.85 12.10 9.48
CA THR A 127 -23.61 11.79 10.22
C THR A 127 -23.38 10.29 10.36
N THR A 128 -24.46 9.52 10.42
CA THR A 128 -24.39 8.05 10.46
C THR A 128 -23.97 7.52 9.09
N SER A 129 -24.61 8.00 8.02
CA SER A 129 -24.23 7.68 6.64
C SER A 129 -22.76 8.00 6.36
N HIS A 130 -22.30 9.21 6.74
CA HIS A 130 -20.89 9.57 6.60
C HIS A 130 -19.96 8.63 7.38
N SER A 131 -20.29 8.30 8.62
CA SER A 131 -19.48 7.40 9.45
C SER A 131 -19.39 5.99 8.85
N THR A 132 -20.49 5.47 8.31
CA THR A 132 -20.51 4.19 7.60
C THR A 132 -19.66 4.23 6.33
N THR A 133 -19.80 5.26 5.50
CA THR A 133 -18.99 5.42 4.28
C THR A 133 -17.49 5.46 4.59
N VAL A 134 -17.09 6.18 5.65
CA VAL A 134 -15.69 6.27 6.08
C VAL A 134 -15.17 4.91 6.54
N VAL A 135 -15.95 4.17 7.34
CA VAL A 135 -15.57 2.82 7.79
C VAL A 135 -15.41 1.89 6.58
N ASP A 136 -16.28 1.99 5.59
CA ASP A 136 -16.27 1.12 4.42
C ASP A 136 -15.11 1.44 3.46
N ASP A 137 -14.77 2.72 3.26
CA ASP A 137 -13.53 3.12 2.57
C ASP A 137 -12.29 2.52 3.26
N LEU A 138 -12.21 2.66 4.59
CA LEU A 138 -11.08 2.12 5.36
C LEU A 138 -10.99 0.60 5.27
N LYS A 139 -12.11 -0.12 5.32
CA LYS A 139 -12.16 -1.58 5.11
C LYS A 139 -11.65 -1.97 3.73
N ASN A 140 -12.13 -1.29 2.67
CA ASN A 140 -11.74 -1.61 1.30
C ASN A 140 -10.24 -1.34 1.06
N ARG A 141 -9.72 -0.24 1.60
CA ARG A 141 -8.29 0.09 1.53
C ARG A 141 -7.44 -0.90 2.31
N LEU A 142 -7.87 -1.33 3.50
CA LEU A 142 -7.18 -2.37 4.28
C LEU A 142 -7.22 -3.73 3.57
N MET A 143 -8.36 -4.08 2.96
CA MET A 143 -8.49 -5.31 2.16
C MET A 143 -7.54 -5.28 0.96
N SER A 144 -7.45 -4.16 0.26
CA SER A 144 -6.52 -3.97 -0.85
C SER A 144 -5.06 -4.13 -0.40
N ALA A 145 -4.67 -3.51 0.72
CA ALA A 145 -3.33 -3.67 1.29
C ALA A 145 -3.04 -5.12 1.72
N THR A 146 -4.01 -5.80 2.34
CA THR A 146 -3.91 -7.21 2.75
C THR A 146 -3.74 -8.13 1.54
N LYS A 147 -4.47 -7.87 0.46
CA LYS A 147 -4.35 -8.59 -0.81
C LYS A 147 -2.98 -8.41 -1.43
N GLU A 148 -2.51 -7.17 -1.56
CA GLU A 148 -1.20 -6.86 -2.12
C GLU A 148 -0.08 -7.53 -1.29
N PHE A 149 -0.23 -7.56 0.03
CA PHE A 149 0.75 -8.19 0.92
C PHE A 149 0.83 -9.70 0.68
N LYS A 150 -0.34 -10.36 0.59
CA LYS A 150 -0.43 -11.78 0.24
C LYS A 150 0.21 -12.08 -1.12
N GLU A 151 -0.02 -11.26 -2.14
CA GLU A 151 0.57 -11.40 -3.47
C GLU A 151 2.10 -11.30 -3.43
N VAL A 152 2.64 -10.31 -2.71
CA VAL A 152 4.09 -10.12 -2.54
C VAL A 152 4.74 -11.31 -1.82
N LEU A 153 4.11 -11.82 -0.76
CA LEU A 153 4.58 -13.00 -0.05
C LEU A 153 4.55 -14.26 -0.93
N THR A 154 3.48 -14.44 -1.70
CA THR A 154 3.36 -15.57 -2.65
C THR A 154 4.45 -15.51 -3.71
N MET A 155 4.68 -14.32 -4.30
CA MET A 155 5.77 -14.09 -5.26
C MET A 155 7.14 -14.38 -4.65
N ARG A 156 7.36 -14.01 -3.38
CA ARG A 156 8.62 -14.35 -2.69
C ARG A 156 8.78 -15.85 -2.52
N THR A 157 7.75 -16.56 -2.09
CA THR A 157 7.77 -18.03 -1.95
C THR A 157 8.10 -18.71 -3.28
N GLU A 158 7.49 -18.27 -4.37
CA GLU A 158 7.78 -18.75 -5.72
C GLU A 158 9.25 -18.51 -6.10
N ASN A 159 9.73 -17.27 -5.95
CA ASN A 159 11.12 -16.91 -6.23
C ASN A 159 12.11 -17.75 -5.39
N LEU A 160 11.77 -18.02 -4.13
CA LEU A 160 12.61 -18.83 -3.25
C LEU A 160 12.69 -20.28 -3.74
N LYS A 161 11.57 -20.86 -4.15
CA LYS A 161 11.45 -22.21 -4.71
C LYS A 161 12.19 -22.36 -6.04
N VAL A 162 12.08 -21.38 -6.93
CA VAL A 162 12.82 -21.37 -8.21
C VAL A 162 14.33 -21.38 -7.97
N HIS A 163 14.80 -20.57 -7.04
CA HIS A 163 16.21 -20.54 -6.66
C HIS A 163 16.68 -21.85 -6.02
N GLU A 164 15.86 -22.47 -5.18
CA GLU A 164 16.19 -23.76 -4.58
C GLU A 164 16.29 -24.85 -5.66
N SER A 165 15.31 -24.93 -6.56
CA SER A 165 15.33 -25.86 -7.71
C SER A 165 16.56 -25.65 -8.59
N ARG A 166 16.87 -24.39 -8.95
CA ARG A 166 18.08 -24.07 -9.73
C ARG A 166 19.34 -24.50 -9.00
N ARG A 167 19.43 -24.26 -7.70
CA ARG A 167 20.57 -24.70 -6.90
C ARG A 167 20.65 -26.22 -6.82
N GLN A 168 19.54 -26.95 -6.67
CA GLN A 168 19.56 -28.42 -6.70
C GLN A 168 20.11 -28.95 -8.02
N LEU A 169 19.76 -28.33 -9.16
CA LEU A 169 20.29 -28.71 -10.48
C LEU A 169 21.80 -28.48 -10.63
N PHE A 170 22.36 -27.42 -10.04
CA PHE A 170 23.79 -27.09 -10.17
C PHE A 170 24.66 -27.54 -8.99
N SER A 171 24.07 -27.87 -7.83
CA SER A 171 24.77 -28.27 -6.61
C SER A 171 24.80 -29.78 -6.41
N SER A 172 23.85 -30.54 -6.96
CA SER A 172 23.84 -32.00 -6.86
C SER A 172 24.91 -32.68 -7.74
N THR A 173 25.50 -31.96 -8.70
CA THR A 173 26.62 -32.44 -9.51
C THR A 173 27.97 -32.34 -8.80
N ALA A 174 28.11 -31.44 -7.81
CA ALA A 174 29.38 -31.22 -7.12
C ALA A 174 29.72 -32.32 -6.07
N SER A 175 28.70 -33.02 -5.54
CA SER A 175 28.88 -34.02 -4.48
C SER A 175 28.93 -35.47 -4.97
N LYS A 176 28.64 -35.75 -6.25
CA LYS A 176 28.68 -37.10 -6.83
C LYS A 176 29.84 -37.36 -7.78
N ASP A 177 30.49 -36.31 -8.30
CA ASP A 177 31.70 -36.40 -9.13
C ASP A 177 32.83 -35.55 -8.53
N SER A 178 33.47 -36.05 -7.47
CA SER A 178 34.80 -35.56 -7.05
C SER A 178 35.89 -36.05 -8.00
N ALA A 179 35.65 -35.99 -9.31
CA ALA A 179 36.65 -36.21 -10.36
C ALA A 179 37.05 -34.85 -10.92
N ASN A 180 38.10 -34.26 -10.34
CA ASN A 180 38.71 -33.01 -10.77
C ASN A 180 38.73 -32.85 -12.31
N PRO A 181 37.98 -31.90 -12.90
CA PRO A 181 37.92 -31.73 -14.36
C PRO A 181 39.20 -31.10 -14.95
N PHE A 182 40.14 -30.68 -14.10
CA PHE A 182 41.41 -30.05 -14.51
C PHE A 182 42.64 -30.98 -14.47
N VAL A 183 42.47 -32.28 -14.17
CA VAL A 183 43.62 -33.23 -14.10
C VAL A 183 43.89 -33.95 -15.43
N ARG A 184 43.10 -33.72 -16.49
CA ARG A 184 43.39 -34.29 -17.81
C ARG A 184 44.26 -33.35 -18.64
N GLN A 185 45.58 -33.37 -18.43
CA GLN A 185 46.57 -33.08 -19.48
C GLN A 185 47.99 -33.49 -19.05
N ARG A 186 48.29 -34.79 -19.14
CA ARG A 186 49.68 -35.22 -19.42
C ARG A 186 49.63 -36.49 -20.28
N PRO A 187 49.79 -36.39 -21.61
CA PRO A 187 49.98 -37.57 -22.44
C PRO A 187 51.41 -38.08 -22.21
N LEU A 188 51.55 -39.19 -21.51
CA LEU A 188 52.80 -39.95 -21.50
C LEU A 188 52.85 -40.74 -22.81
N ALA A 189 53.68 -40.30 -23.74
CA ALA A 189 53.92 -41.00 -24.99
C ALA A 189 54.66 -42.31 -24.74
N THR A 190 53.95 -43.43 -24.75
CA THR A 190 54.53 -44.75 -25.05
C THR A 190 54.07 -45.17 -26.43
N ARG A 191 55.00 -45.13 -27.39
CA ARG A 191 54.83 -45.63 -28.75
C ARG A 191 54.47 -47.12 -28.68
N SER A 192 53.38 -47.51 -29.33
CA SER A 192 53.21 -48.83 -29.96
C SER A 192 52.06 -48.74 -30.97
N ALA A 193 52.23 -49.48 -32.05
CA ALA A 193 51.63 -49.27 -33.35
C ALA A 193 50.16 -49.72 -33.47
N ALA A 194 49.56 -49.23 -34.56
CA ALA A 194 48.47 -49.79 -35.35
C ALA A 194 47.03 -49.26 -35.15
N ALA A 195 46.37 -49.13 -36.31
CA ALA A 195 44.95 -49.04 -36.61
C ALA A 195 44.24 -47.66 -36.57
N SER A 196 44.13 -47.09 -37.77
CA SER A 196 42.98 -46.39 -38.37
C SER A 196 41.71 -46.15 -37.51
N THR A 197 41.23 -44.91 -37.48
CA THR A 197 39.93 -44.50 -38.07
C THR A 197 39.73 -42.99 -37.95
N SER A 198 39.13 -42.44 -39.00
CA SER A 198 38.82 -41.04 -39.26
C SER A 198 37.84 -40.41 -38.25
N SER A 199 38.18 -39.26 -37.68
CA SER A 199 37.20 -38.23 -37.31
C SER A 199 37.85 -36.84 -37.28
N SER A 200 37.28 -35.92 -38.06
CA SER A 200 37.74 -34.53 -38.23
C SER A 200 37.47 -33.68 -36.98
N PRO A 201 38.34 -32.71 -36.63
CA PRO A 201 38.03 -31.68 -35.63
C PRO A 201 37.29 -30.49 -36.25
N PRO A 202 36.49 -29.73 -35.46
CA PRO A 202 35.72 -28.60 -35.96
C PRO A 202 36.59 -27.37 -36.30
N PRO A 203 36.10 -26.49 -37.21
CA PRO A 203 36.90 -25.44 -37.81
C PRO A 203 36.68 -24.14 -37.06
N TRP A 204 37.69 -23.57 -36.38
CA TRP A 204 37.79 -22.11 -36.08
C TRP A 204 39.15 -21.74 -35.45
N ALA A 205 40.23 -22.37 -35.89
CA ALA A 205 41.56 -21.91 -35.49
C ALA A 205 42.52 -22.02 -36.67
N ASN A 206 42.34 -21.14 -37.65
CA ASN A 206 43.39 -20.84 -38.62
C ASN A 206 43.46 -19.32 -38.84
N GLY A 207 44.56 -18.73 -38.40
CA GLY A 207 44.83 -17.30 -38.49
C GLY A 207 46.18 -16.94 -37.86
N SER A 208 47.26 -17.40 -38.51
CA SER A 208 48.60 -16.79 -38.67
C SER A 208 49.37 -16.08 -37.53
N PRO A 209 50.72 -16.00 -37.65
CA PRO A 209 51.64 -15.96 -36.51
C PRO A 209 52.18 -14.55 -36.22
N SER A 210 52.52 -14.26 -34.96
CA SER A 210 53.56 -13.28 -34.61
C SER A 210 53.98 -13.36 -33.14
N SER A 211 55.25 -13.76 -32.97
CA SER A 211 56.28 -13.21 -32.07
C SER A 211 55.90 -12.72 -30.66
N SER A 212 56.44 -13.39 -29.64
CA SER A 212 57.66 -12.90 -28.98
C SER A 212 58.15 -13.90 -27.93
N GLN A 213 59.38 -14.35 -28.11
CA GLN A 213 60.19 -14.98 -27.08
C GLN A 213 60.59 -13.93 -26.04
N LEU A 214 60.77 -14.36 -24.78
CA LEU A 214 61.81 -13.90 -23.87
C LEU A 214 61.74 -14.78 -22.61
N PHE A 215 62.72 -15.66 -22.42
CA PHE A 215 63.55 -15.81 -21.20
C PHE A 215 64.37 -17.12 -21.27
N PRO A 216 65.65 -17.11 -20.83
CA PRO A 216 66.63 -18.11 -21.24
C PRO A 216 66.65 -19.33 -20.30
N ARG A 217 66.80 -20.47 -20.95
CA ARG A 217 67.16 -21.76 -20.37
C ARG A 217 68.56 -21.70 -19.76
N LYS A 218 68.69 -22.06 -18.48
CA LYS A 218 69.95 -22.51 -17.88
C LYS A 218 69.81 -23.99 -17.51
N GLN A 219 70.80 -24.74 -17.92
CA GLN A 219 70.86 -26.19 -17.93
C GLN A 219 71.89 -26.61 -16.89
N ASP A 220 71.49 -27.42 -15.92
CA ASP A 220 72.30 -28.27 -15.04
C ASP A 220 71.25 -29.27 -14.46
N GLY A 221 71.31 -30.58 -14.58
CA GLY A 221 72.45 -31.48 -14.70
C GLY A 221 72.67 -32.16 -13.36
N GLU A 222 71.78 -33.05 -12.90
CA GLU A 222 72.07 -34.05 -11.85
C GLU A 222 70.92 -35.05 -11.62
N SER A 223 71.27 -36.23 -11.12
CA SER A 223 70.52 -37.49 -11.21
C SER A 223 69.92 -37.93 -9.87
N GLN A 224 68.65 -38.43 -9.89
CA GLN A 224 67.94 -39.25 -8.86
C GLN A 224 67.68 -38.64 -7.45
N PRO A 225 66.67 -39.09 -6.65
CA PRO A 225 65.84 -40.30 -6.78
C PRO A 225 64.30 -40.06 -6.84
N LEU A 226 63.63 -40.92 -7.60
CA LEU A 226 62.19 -40.94 -7.88
C LEU A 226 61.32 -41.52 -6.73
N LEU A 227 61.80 -41.54 -5.47
CA LEU A 227 61.07 -42.12 -4.33
C LEU A 227 60.51 -41.08 -3.33
N GLN A 228 60.87 -39.80 -3.44
CA GLN A 228 60.33 -38.74 -2.57
C GLN A 228 59.06 -38.05 -3.13
N GLN A 229 58.75 -38.26 -4.42
CA GLN A 229 57.64 -37.58 -5.10
C GLN A 229 56.29 -38.29 -4.94
N GLN A 230 56.25 -39.47 -4.29
CA GLN A 230 55.00 -40.18 -4.01
C GLN A 230 54.44 -39.86 -2.60
N GLN A 231 55.27 -39.41 -1.66
CA GLN A 231 54.84 -39.07 -0.30
C GLN A 231 54.28 -37.63 -0.19
N HIS A 232 54.75 -36.69 -1.00
CA HIS A 232 54.20 -35.32 -1.04
C HIS A 232 52.80 -35.24 -1.68
N HIS A 233 52.41 -36.21 -2.52
CA HIS A 233 51.07 -36.23 -3.13
C HIS A 233 49.95 -36.60 -2.14
N GLN A 234 50.23 -37.40 -1.11
CA GLN A 234 49.23 -37.70 -0.06
C GLN A 234 49.01 -36.53 0.90
N GLN A 235 50.04 -35.75 1.22
CA GLN A 235 49.92 -34.61 2.13
C GLN A 235 49.25 -33.40 1.46
N GLN A 236 49.42 -33.23 0.14
CA GLN A 236 48.77 -32.16 -0.61
C GLN A 236 47.27 -32.44 -0.88
N GLN A 237 46.84 -33.70 -0.98
CA GLN A 237 45.42 -34.06 -1.02
C GLN A 237 44.71 -33.75 0.31
N HIS A 238 45.34 -34.01 1.46
CA HIS A 238 44.73 -33.69 2.75
C HIS A 238 44.54 -32.18 2.99
N HIS A 239 45.47 -31.35 2.50
CA HIS A 239 45.34 -29.89 2.64
C HIS A 239 44.24 -29.30 1.76
N GLN A 240 43.97 -29.90 0.59
CA GLN A 240 42.87 -29.49 -0.28
C GLN A 240 41.49 -29.95 0.24
N GLN A 241 41.44 -31.07 0.98
CA GLN A 241 40.20 -31.58 1.59
C GLN A 241 39.80 -30.79 2.85
N GLN A 242 40.76 -30.25 3.61
CA GLN A 242 40.48 -29.36 4.75
C GLN A 242 39.92 -28.00 4.33
N GLN A 243 40.32 -27.44 3.18
CA GLN A 243 39.75 -26.18 2.69
C GLN A 243 38.30 -26.33 2.20
N GLN A 244 37.88 -27.53 1.76
CA GLN A 244 36.48 -27.76 1.38
C GLN A 244 35.56 -27.93 2.59
N GLN A 245 36.06 -28.38 3.75
CA GLN A 245 35.26 -28.52 4.96
C GLN A 245 34.91 -27.17 5.63
N GLN A 246 35.60 -26.08 5.29
CA GLN A 246 35.35 -24.77 5.87
C GLN A 246 34.28 -23.93 5.11
N MET A 247 33.88 -24.35 3.90
CA MET A 247 32.82 -23.70 3.12
C MET A 247 31.42 -24.31 3.32
N VAL A 248 31.34 -25.57 3.77
CA VAL A 248 30.07 -26.25 4.08
C VAL A 248 29.27 -25.58 5.23
N PRO A 249 29.90 -25.11 6.33
CA PRO A 249 29.15 -24.56 7.47
C PRO A 249 28.40 -23.26 7.15
N LEU A 250 28.96 -22.39 6.29
CA LEU A 250 28.31 -21.16 5.85
C LEU A 250 27.09 -21.44 4.96
N GLN A 251 27.13 -22.53 4.21
CA GLN A 251 26.07 -22.90 3.28
C GLN A 251 24.86 -23.52 3.99
N ASP A 252 25.08 -24.32 5.03
CA ASP A 252 24.00 -24.90 5.84
C ASP A 252 23.25 -23.85 6.67
N SER A 253 23.96 -22.87 7.25
CA SER A 253 23.32 -21.79 7.99
C SER A 253 22.38 -20.95 7.12
N TYR A 254 22.75 -20.71 5.85
CA TYR A 254 21.93 -19.97 4.90
C TYR A 254 20.69 -20.77 4.47
N MET A 255 20.84 -22.08 4.24
CA MET A 255 19.69 -22.95 3.94
C MET A 255 18.67 -22.98 5.08
N GLN A 256 19.15 -23.07 6.31
CA GLN A 256 18.29 -23.11 7.49
C GLN A 256 17.49 -21.80 7.65
N SER A 257 18.16 -20.64 7.55
CA SER A 257 17.51 -19.32 7.60
C SER A 257 16.41 -19.17 6.53
N ARG A 258 16.64 -19.72 5.34
CA ARG A 258 15.70 -19.66 4.23
C ARG A 258 14.49 -20.57 4.43
N ALA A 259 14.69 -21.78 4.95
CA ALA A 259 13.61 -22.71 5.28
C ALA A 259 12.69 -22.10 6.37
N GLU A 260 13.30 -21.51 7.40
CA GLU A 260 12.58 -20.79 8.45
C GLU A 260 11.82 -19.57 7.88
N ALA A 261 12.45 -18.82 6.97
CA ALA A 261 11.79 -17.71 6.28
C ALA A 261 10.52 -18.16 5.55
N LEU A 262 10.57 -19.28 4.84
CA LEU A 262 9.44 -19.82 4.09
C LEU A 262 8.31 -20.25 5.02
N GLN A 263 8.62 -20.93 6.12
CA GLN A 263 7.63 -21.35 7.11
C GLN A 263 6.93 -20.13 7.75
N ASN A 264 7.69 -19.09 8.08
CA ASN A 264 7.14 -17.84 8.62
C ASN A 264 6.24 -17.12 7.60
N VAL A 265 6.63 -17.12 6.32
CA VAL A 265 5.81 -16.56 5.23
C VAL A 265 4.51 -17.35 5.07
N GLU A 266 4.56 -18.68 5.09
CA GLU A 266 3.38 -19.54 4.97
C GLU A 266 2.39 -19.33 6.12
N SER A 267 2.89 -19.29 7.37
CA SER A 267 2.08 -18.96 8.54
C SER A 267 1.43 -17.58 8.41
N THR A 268 2.18 -16.59 7.93
CA THR A 268 1.67 -15.23 7.71
C THR A 268 0.59 -15.21 6.63
N ILE A 269 0.77 -15.91 5.50
CA ILE A 269 -0.24 -16.02 4.44
C ILE A 269 -1.55 -16.63 4.99
N HIS A 270 -1.45 -17.66 5.84
CA HIS A 270 -2.63 -18.27 6.45
C HIS A 270 -3.38 -17.29 7.37
N GLU A 271 -2.67 -16.57 8.23
CA GLU A 271 -3.26 -15.56 9.12
C GLU A 271 -3.90 -14.40 8.32
N LEU A 272 -3.24 -13.93 7.27
CA LEU A 272 -3.81 -12.93 6.36
C LEU A 272 -5.03 -13.47 5.62
N GLY A 273 -5.07 -14.77 5.33
CA GLY A 273 -6.25 -15.43 4.77
C GLY A 273 -7.47 -15.28 5.69
N ASN A 274 -7.27 -15.43 7.01
CA ASN A 274 -8.33 -15.23 8.00
C ASN A 274 -8.78 -13.75 8.05
N ILE A 275 -7.83 -12.81 8.10
CA ILE A 275 -8.14 -11.36 8.09
C ILE A 275 -8.85 -10.97 6.79
N PHE A 276 -8.40 -11.50 5.65
CA PHE A 276 -8.99 -11.24 4.35
C PHE A 276 -10.43 -11.76 4.26
N ASN A 277 -10.69 -12.98 4.75
CA ASN A 277 -12.05 -13.51 4.82
C ASN A 277 -12.93 -12.68 5.75
N GLN A 278 -12.41 -12.26 6.91
CA GLN A 278 -13.14 -11.38 7.81
C GLN A 278 -13.50 -10.06 7.12
N LEU A 279 -12.54 -9.38 6.49
CA LEU A 279 -12.78 -8.16 5.74
C LEU A 279 -13.77 -8.39 4.58
N ALA A 280 -13.66 -9.52 3.88
CA ALA A 280 -14.57 -9.87 2.78
C ALA A 280 -16.00 -10.03 3.28
N THR A 281 -16.22 -10.70 4.41
CA THR A 281 -17.54 -10.81 5.03
C THR A 281 -18.07 -9.47 5.53
N LEU A 282 -17.20 -8.63 6.12
CA LEU A 282 -17.59 -7.30 6.58
C LEU A 282 -18.01 -6.41 5.41
N VAL A 283 -17.29 -6.46 4.29
CA VAL A 283 -17.60 -5.68 3.08
C VAL A 283 -18.78 -6.28 2.31
N SER A 284 -18.95 -7.61 2.27
CA SER A 284 -20.07 -8.23 1.55
C SER A 284 -21.41 -8.06 2.27
N GLN A 285 -21.41 -8.06 3.61
CA GLN A 285 -22.64 -7.87 4.40
C GLN A 285 -23.22 -6.46 4.25
N GLN A 286 -22.40 -5.46 3.96
CA GLN A 286 -22.82 -4.07 3.86
C GLN A 286 -23.31 -3.68 2.46
N GLY A 287 -23.38 -4.65 1.53
CA GLY A 287 -23.67 -4.38 0.13
C GLY A 287 -22.46 -3.75 -0.54
N GLU A 288 -22.30 -4.02 -1.83
CA GLU A 288 -21.29 -3.41 -2.66
C GLU A 288 -21.51 -1.89 -2.73
N ILE A 289 -20.96 -1.13 -1.78
CA ILE A 289 -20.85 0.32 -1.89
C ILE A 289 -19.64 0.59 -2.78
N ALA A 290 -19.81 0.31 -4.08
CA ALA A 290 -19.14 1.11 -5.08
C ALA A 290 -19.46 2.57 -4.71
N ILE A 291 -18.44 3.40 -4.51
CA ILE A 291 -18.53 4.81 -4.10
C ILE A 291 -19.60 5.51 -4.97
N ARG A 292 -20.87 5.50 -4.52
CA ARG A 292 -21.99 6.11 -5.22
C ARG A 292 -22.13 7.50 -4.67
N ILE A 293 -21.31 8.37 -5.24
CA ILE A 293 -21.46 9.83 -5.11
C ILE A 293 -22.91 10.25 -5.42
N ASP A 294 -23.62 9.46 -6.24
CA ASP A 294 -25.00 9.70 -6.67
C ASP A 294 -26.02 9.65 -5.51
N GLU A 295 -25.84 8.79 -4.51
CA GLU A 295 -26.86 8.60 -3.45
C GLU A 295 -26.91 9.81 -2.50
N ASN A 296 -25.76 10.42 -2.21
CA ASN A 296 -25.69 11.69 -1.50
C ASN A 296 -26.10 12.91 -2.36
N MET A 297 -26.09 12.80 -3.70
CA MET A 297 -26.52 13.88 -4.59
C MET A 297 -28.05 14.06 -4.53
N ASP A 298 -28.81 12.97 -4.48
CA ASP A 298 -30.28 13.02 -4.38
C ASP A 298 -30.75 13.64 -3.05
N ASP A 299 -30.13 13.27 -1.93
CA ASP A 299 -30.40 13.88 -0.63
C ASP A 299 -30.02 15.36 -0.59
N THR A 300 -28.90 15.72 -1.24
CA THR A 300 -28.49 17.12 -1.39
C THR A 300 -29.48 17.89 -2.24
N MET A 301 -29.99 17.29 -3.31
CA MET A 301 -31.02 17.89 -4.18
C MET A 301 -32.31 18.15 -3.39
N ALA A 302 -32.80 17.16 -2.64
CA ALA A 302 -34.00 17.31 -1.82
C ALA A 302 -33.85 18.42 -0.75
N ASN A 303 -32.70 18.49 -0.09
CA ASN A 303 -32.40 19.54 0.90
C ASN A 303 -32.29 20.93 0.26
N VAL A 304 -31.68 21.03 -0.92
CA VAL A 304 -31.57 22.29 -1.68
C VAL A 304 -32.95 22.75 -2.18
N GLU A 305 -33.78 21.84 -2.67
CA GLU A 305 -35.16 22.13 -3.08
C GLU A 305 -36.02 22.57 -1.89
N GLY A 306 -35.89 21.91 -0.74
CA GLY A 306 -36.53 22.33 0.52
C GLY A 306 -36.11 23.73 0.96
N ALA A 307 -34.81 24.04 0.87
CA ALA A 307 -34.28 25.37 1.17
C ALA A 307 -34.78 26.43 0.18
N GLN A 308 -34.84 26.10 -1.11
CA GLN A 308 -35.41 26.98 -2.14
C GLN A 308 -36.90 27.25 -1.87
N GLY A 309 -37.67 26.23 -1.48
CA GLY A 309 -39.07 26.37 -1.07
C GLY A 309 -39.25 27.32 0.11
N ALA A 310 -38.39 27.21 1.13
CA ALA A 310 -38.39 28.10 2.29
C ALA A 310 -38.05 29.55 1.91
N LEU A 311 -37.07 29.76 1.03
CA LEU A 311 -36.71 31.08 0.51
C LEU A 311 -37.83 31.71 -0.33
N LEU A 312 -38.49 30.93 -1.19
CA LEU A 312 -39.63 31.39 -1.97
C LEU A 312 -40.82 31.75 -1.07
N LYS A 313 -41.08 30.96 -0.04
CA LYS A 313 -42.12 31.24 0.97
C LYS A 313 -41.82 32.56 1.70
N TYR A 314 -40.57 32.80 2.08
CA TYR A 314 -40.15 34.05 2.72
C TYR A 314 -40.25 35.26 1.79
N LEU A 315 -39.84 35.11 0.53
CA LEU A 315 -39.97 36.15 -0.49
C LEU A 315 -41.43 36.53 -0.74
N ASN A 316 -42.33 35.53 -0.81
CA ASN A 316 -43.76 35.76 -0.97
C ASN A 316 -44.36 36.48 0.26
N SER A 317 -43.97 36.07 1.47
CA SER A 317 -44.35 36.76 2.71
C SER A 317 -43.91 38.24 2.73
N ILE A 318 -42.67 38.54 2.33
CA ILE A 318 -42.17 39.91 2.21
C ILE A 318 -42.93 40.71 1.15
N SER A 319 -43.20 40.10 -0.01
CA SER A 319 -43.92 40.74 -1.11
C SER A 319 -45.34 41.13 -0.70
N SER A 320 -46.06 40.23 -0.01
CA SER A 320 -47.42 40.48 0.49
C SER A 320 -47.49 41.72 1.40
N ASN A 321 -46.50 41.91 2.27
CA ASN A 321 -46.44 43.06 3.17
C ASN A 321 -46.29 44.41 2.46
N ARG A 322 -45.76 44.44 1.22
CA ARG A 322 -45.68 45.68 0.43
C ARG A 322 -47.06 46.18 -0.01
N TRP A 323 -47.96 45.26 -0.35
CA TRP A 323 -49.33 45.61 -0.72
C TRP A 323 -50.14 46.12 0.48
N LEU A 324 -49.88 45.56 1.67
CA LEU A 324 -50.42 46.06 2.93
C LEU A 324 -49.91 47.47 3.25
N MET A 325 -48.62 47.74 3.09
CA MET A 325 -48.04 49.09 3.23
C MET A 325 -48.68 50.11 2.27
N ILE A 326 -48.88 49.74 1.01
CA ILE A 326 -49.53 50.60 0.01
C ILE A 326 -50.97 50.95 0.41
N LYS A 327 -51.73 49.99 0.93
CA LYS A 327 -53.09 50.25 1.42
C LYS A 327 -53.12 51.23 2.58
N ILE A 328 -52.24 51.04 3.56
CA ILE A 328 -52.13 51.96 4.71
C ILE A 328 -51.74 53.36 4.24
N PHE A 329 -50.80 53.47 3.29
CA PHE A 329 -50.40 54.74 2.72
C PHE A 329 -51.54 55.47 1.99
N PHE A 330 -52.36 54.75 1.22
CA PHE A 330 -53.55 55.32 0.58
C PHE A 330 -54.57 55.85 1.58
N VAL A 331 -54.80 55.11 2.67
CA VAL A 331 -55.70 55.55 3.75
C VAL A 331 -55.16 56.83 4.39
N LEU A 332 -53.86 56.92 4.66
CA LEU A 332 -53.24 58.14 5.20
C LEU A 332 -53.37 59.34 4.26
N ILE A 333 -53.14 59.17 2.96
CA ILE A 333 -53.34 60.25 1.96
C ILE A 333 -54.79 60.70 1.91
N PHE A 334 -55.73 59.75 1.93
CA PHE A 334 -57.16 60.06 1.91
C PHE A 334 -57.57 60.89 3.13
N PHE A 335 -57.13 60.51 4.33
CA PHE A 335 -57.36 61.29 5.55
C PHE A 335 -56.69 62.66 5.50
N LEU A 336 -55.48 62.76 4.94
CA LEU A 336 -54.78 64.03 4.78
C LEU A 336 -55.50 64.98 3.82
N MET A 337 -56.06 64.45 2.72
CA MET A 337 -56.87 65.22 1.77
C MET A 337 -58.16 65.73 2.42
N ILE A 338 -58.85 64.89 3.19
CA ILE A 338 -60.04 65.31 3.96
C ILE A 338 -59.66 66.39 4.97
N PHE A 339 -58.58 66.18 5.72
CA PHE A 339 -58.13 67.16 6.71
C PHE A 339 -57.80 68.51 6.06
N LEU A 340 -57.08 68.52 4.93
CA LEU A 340 -56.79 69.76 4.20
C LEU A 340 -58.03 70.45 3.66
N PHE A 341 -59.06 69.71 3.25
CA PHE A 341 -60.27 70.30 2.69
C PHE A 341 -61.27 70.79 3.76
N PHE A 342 -61.29 70.16 4.93
CA PHE A 342 -62.25 70.47 6.00
C PHE A 342 -61.68 71.30 7.15
N VAL A 343 -60.35 71.33 7.35
CA VAL A 343 -59.71 72.03 8.48
C VAL A 343 -58.89 73.25 8.05
N ALA A 344 -58.31 73.26 6.85
CA ALA A 344 -57.67 74.46 6.28
C ALA A 344 -58.69 75.30 5.50
#